data_AF-A0A5N0UZV8-F1
#
_entry.id   AF-A0A5N0UZV8-F1
#
_cell.length_a   1.000
_cell.length_b   1.000
_cell.length_c   1.000
_cell.angle_alpha   90.00
_cell.angle_beta   90.00
_cell.angle_gamma   90.00
#
_symmetry.space_group_name_H-M   'P 1'
#
loop_
_entity.id
_entity.type
_entity.pdbx_description
1 polymer ?
#
loop_
_entity_poly.entity_id
_entity_poly.type
_entity_poly.pdbx_seq_one_letter_code
_entity_poly.pdbx_strand_id
1 'polypeptide(L)'
;MAGAGHVAGELGAWAVDAVPAAEAASIAAHLRECPVCAAEAGRLKGVASLLGVVESVPPTPSLGDAVLAAALTARPPVAVPLLAPARAYAVQAAEMDSLLDTLTGAQWSRPAAKYGSVRTLVEHLAENDAPVATALGAPTVPAPGRAGWRAGATTLLRALASADQTVLERPARLAGPVPATAPMRDALVQRAFETWTHADDIRVALHLPVRVPPPEQIRSVVGLGVRLLPTVLYAAGTHRPGRAARLALSGPGNGEWLVTPALEPLGGTAVVAATIRAEAVDVCRLMAGRIDPARLPRSVDGDRGLAEDLLAAAATLGCD
;
A
#
# COMPACT_ATOMS: atom_id res chain seq x y z
N MET A 1 -44.66 61.63 -26.27
CA MET A 1 -44.52 61.02 -24.94
C MET A 1 -44.37 59.51 -25.12
N ALA A 2 -43.12 59.04 -25.20
CA ALA A 2 -42.80 57.62 -25.12
C ALA A 2 -42.10 57.41 -23.77
N GLY A 3 -42.62 56.50 -22.95
CA GLY A 3 -42.05 56.22 -21.62
C GLY A 3 -40.63 55.69 -21.78
N ALA A 4 -39.63 56.50 -21.46
CA ALA A 4 -38.25 56.07 -21.34
C ALA A 4 -38.17 55.07 -20.19
N GLY A 5 -38.15 53.77 -20.51
CA GLY A 5 -38.01 52.70 -19.53
C GLY A 5 -36.73 52.89 -18.73
N HIS A 6 -36.81 52.69 -17.41
CA HIS A 6 -35.63 52.64 -16.55
C HIS A 6 -34.69 51.52 -17.01
N VAL A 7 -33.41 51.83 -17.21
CA VAL A 7 -32.34 50.84 -17.54
C VAL A 7 -31.89 50.03 -16.32
N ALA A 8 -32.73 49.88 -15.30
CA ALA A 8 -32.36 49.35 -13.99
C ALA A 8 -31.77 47.93 -14.05
N GLY A 9 -32.16 47.12 -15.04
CA GLY A 9 -31.63 45.77 -15.25
C GLY A 9 -30.17 45.72 -15.71
N GLU A 10 -29.66 46.77 -16.36
CA GLU A 10 -28.33 46.79 -17.00
C GLU A 10 -27.28 47.56 -16.17
N LEU A 11 -27.72 48.36 -15.19
CA LEU A 11 -26.84 49.18 -14.35
C LEU A 11 -25.86 48.35 -13.52
N GLY A 12 -26.25 47.14 -13.11
CA GLY A 12 -25.38 46.23 -12.36
C GLY A 12 -24.18 45.75 -13.19
N ALA A 13 -24.44 45.28 -14.41
CA ALA A 13 -23.39 44.84 -15.33
C ALA A 13 -22.52 46.02 -15.80
N TRP A 14 -23.14 47.18 -16.05
CA TRP A 14 -22.41 48.41 -16.38
C TRP A 14 -21.50 48.90 -15.25
N ALA A 15 -21.92 48.76 -13.99
CA ALA A 15 -21.12 49.20 -12.84
C ALA A 15 -19.81 48.41 -12.62
N VAL A 16 -19.71 47.20 -13.20
CA VAL A 16 -18.52 46.33 -13.16
C VAL A 16 -17.86 46.17 -14.53
N ASP A 17 -18.13 47.10 -15.46
CA ASP A 17 -17.58 47.11 -16.82
C ASP A 17 -17.83 45.82 -17.63
N ALA A 18 -18.94 45.12 -17.36
CA ALA A 18 -19.32 43.85 -17.97
C ALA A 18 -20.36 43.97 -19.10
N VAL A 19 -20.47 45.14 -19.73
CA VAL A 19 -21.34 45.39 -20.90
C VAL A 19 -20.54 45.82 -22.13
N PRO A 20 -21.00 45.53 -23.36
CA PRO A 20 -20.35 46.00 -24.58
C PRO A 20 -20.28 47.53 -24.70
N ALA A 21 -19.28 48.05 -25.42
CA ALA A 21 -19.03 49.50 -25.53
C ALA A 21 -20.22 50.32 -26.08
N ALA A 22 -20.99 49.75 -27.02
CA ALA A 22 -22.19 50.40 -27.56
C ALA A 22 -23.30 50.56 -26.52
N GLU A 23 -23.48 49.55 -25.67
CA GLU A 23 -24.45 49.53 -24.58
C GLU A 23 -24.01 50.48 -23.45
N ALA A 24 -22.71 50.49 -23.12
CA ALA A 24 -22.14 51.43 -22.16
C ALA A 24 -22.36 52.90 -22.57
N ALA A 25 -22.23 53.22 -23.87
CA ALA A 25 -22.48 54.56 -24.38
C ALA A 25 -23.96 54.94 -24.30
N SER A 26 -24.86 53.99 -24.57
CA SER A 26 -26.31 54.19 -24.45
C SER A 26 -26.73 54.45 -22.99
N ILE A 27 -26.23 53.62 -22.06
CA ILE A 27 -26.46 53.78 -20.62
C ILE A 27 -25.90 55.13 -20.15
N ALA A 28 -24.67 55.49 -20.53
CA ALA A 28 -24.07 56.78 -20.16
C ALA A 28 -24.88 57.99 -20.66
N ALA A 29 -25.49 57.88 -21.85
CA ALA A 29 -26.40 58.91 -22.35
C ALA A 29 -27.66 59.04 -21.48
N HIS A 30 -28.30 57.91 -21.14
CA HIS A 30 -29.47 57.88 -20.27
C HIS A 30 -29.19 58.41 -18.85
N LEU A 31 -28.02 58.10 -18.27
CA LEU A 31 -27.63 58.57 -16.93
C LEU A 31 -27.53 60.09 -16.84
N ARG A 32 -27.28 60.80 -17.95
CA ARG A 32 -27.31 62.27 -17.98
C ARG A 32 -28.73 62.84 -17.90
N GLU A 33 -29.74 62.05 -18.26
CA GLU A 33 -31.13 62.49 -18.41
C GLU A 33 -32.04 61.93 -17.30
N CYS A 34 -31.61 60.87 -16.59
CA CYS A 34 -32.40 60.20 -15.56
C CYS A 34 -31.69 60.22 -14.18
N PRO A 35 -32.08 61.12 -13.25
CA PRO A 35 -31.42 61.25 -11.95
C PRO A 35 -31.58 60.02 -11.06
N VAL A 36 -32.66 59.25 -11.22
CA VAL A 36 -32.90 58.00 -10.46
C VAL A 36 -31.88 56.92 -10.86
N CYS A 37 -31.67 56.72 -12.16
CA CYS A 37 -30.68 55.76 -12.66
C CYS A 37 -29.24 56.23 -12.38
N ALA A 38 -28.98 57.54 -12.38
CA ALA A 38 -27.68 58.11 -12.01
C ALA A 38 -27.33 57.84 -10.53
N ALA A 39 -28.29 58.06 -9.63
CA ALA A 39 -28.11 57.75 -8.22
C ALA A 39 -27.84 56.25 -8.01
N GLU A 40 -28.57 55.39 -8.71
CA GLU A 40 -28.38 53.95 -8.60
C GLU A 40 -27.04 53.46 -9.14
N ALA A 41 -26.64 53.96 -10.31
CA ALA A 41 -25.33 53.70 -10.88
C ALA A 41 -24.18 54.11 -9.93
N GLY A 42 -24.34 55.24 -9.23
CA GLY A 42 -23.39 55.70 -8.21
C GLY A 42 -23.30 54.74 -7.02
N ARG A 43 -24.44 54.24 -6.50
CA ARG A 43 -24.44 53.24 -5.42
C ARG A 43 -23.76 51.93 -5.86
N LEU A 44 -24.10 51.44 -7.05
CA LEU A 44 -23.54 50.19 -7.58
C LEU A 44 -22.04 50.29 -7.84
N LYS A 45 -21.53 51.41 -8.38
CA LYS A 45 -20.08 51.65 -8.52
C LYS A 45 -19.36 51.74 -7.16
N GLY A 46 -20.01 52.32 -6.15
CA GLY A 46 -19.50 52.33 -4.78
C GLY A 46 -19.41 50.94 -4.15
N VAL A 47 -20.36 50.05 -4.43
CA VAL A 47 -20.30 48.64 -3.99
C VAL A 47 -19.26 47.85 -4.80
N ALA A 48 -19.21 48.06 -6.11
CA ALA A 48 -18.23 47.41 -6.98
C ALA A 48 -16.78 47.77 -6.60
N SER A 49 -16.50 49.01 -6.19
CA SER A 49 -15.17 49.41 -5.72
C SER A 49 -14.78 48.76 -4.39
N LEU A 50 -15.75 48.46 -3.52
CA LEU A 50 -15.53 47.70 -2.27
C LEU A 50 -15.25 46.21 -2.55
N LEU A 51 -15.82 45.66 -3.63
CA LEU A 51 -15.56 44.29 -4.09
C LEU A 51 -14.27 44.17 -4.92
N GLY A 52 -13.84 45.27 -5.55
CA GLY A 52 -12.70 45.34 -6.47
C GLY A 52 -11.31 45.34 -5.84
N VAL A 53 -11.16 45.03 -4.54
CA VAL A 53 -9.84 44.97 -3.86
C VAL A 53 -9.16 43.60 -4.01
N VAL A 54 -9.54 42.80 -5.01
CA VAL A 54 -8.85 41.54 -5.32
C VAL A 54 -8.37 41.59 -6.76
N GLU A 55 -7.17 42.12 -6.93
CA GLU A 55 -6.42 41.96 -8.17
C GLU A 55 -6.19 40.45 -8.36
N SER A 56 -6.74 39.89 -9.45
CA SER A 56 -6.52 38.49 -9.82
C SER A 56 -5.08 38.33 -10.29
N VAL A 57 -4.16 38.12 -9.35
CA VAL A 57 -2.78 37.76 -9.65
C VAL A 57 -2.77 36.31 -10.17
N PRO A 58 -2.28 36.05 -11.40
CA PRO A 58 -2.14 34.68 -11.87
C PRO A 58 -1.17 33.94 -10.92
N PRO A 59 -1.54 32.73 -10.47
CA PRO A 59 -0.67 31.96 -9.57
C PRO A 59 0.68 31.73 -10.23
N THR A 60 1.76 31.77 -9.44
CA THR A 60 3.07 31.39 -9.97
C THR A 60 3.03 29.94 -10.45
N PRO A 61 3.81 29.55 -11.48
CA PRO A 61 3.89 28.15 -11.91
C PRO A 61 4.20 27.19 -10.76
N SER A 62 5.05 27.62 -9.81
CA SER A 62 5.36 26.88 -8.59
C SER A 62 4.16 26.67 -7.66
N LEU A 63 3.23 27.62 -7.59
CA LEU A 63 1.99 27.48 -6.84
C LEU A 63 1.02 26.55 -7.58
N GLY A 64 0.97 26.60 -8.91
CA GLY A 64 0.23 25.65 -9.73
C GLY A 64 0.69 24.20 -9.49
N ASP A 65 2.00 23.98 -9.51
CA ASP A 65 2.60 22.67 -9.23
C ASP A 65 2.34 22.22 -7.78
N ALA A 66 2.47 23.13 -6.81
CA ALA A 66 2.19 22.84 -5.40
C ALA A 66 0.70 22.52 -5.17
N VAL A 67 -0.21 23.25 -5.81
CA VAL A 67 -1.66 23.02 -5.75
C VAL A 67 -2.03 21.72 -6.45
N LEU A 68 -1.43 21.41 -7.60
CA LEU A 68 -1.64 20.14 -8.29
C LEU A 68 -1.11 18.97 -7.46
N ALA A 69 0.06 19.10 -6.85
CA ALA A 69 0.62 18.10 -5.94
C ALA A 69 -0.27 17.91 -4.69
N ALA A 70 -0.76 19.01 -4.09
CA ALA A 70 -1.69 18.96 -2.97
C ALA A 70 -3.04 18.35 -3.36
N ALA A 71 -3.58 18.70 -4.52
CA ALA A 71 -4.83 18.15 -5.06
C ALA A 71 -4.70 16.66 -5.38
N LEU A 72 -3.58 16.21 -5.95
CA LEU A 72 -3.30 14.79 -6.17
C LEU A 72 -3.12 14.02 -4.86
N THR A 73 -2.59 14.67 -3.82
CA THR A 73 -2.48 14.10 -2.47
C THR A 73 -3.84 14.03 -1.77
N ALA A 74 -4.70 15.03 -1.99
CA ALA A 74 -6.02 15.13 -1.39
C ALA A 74 -7.11 14.34 -2.15
N ARG A 75 -6.86 13.99 -3.42
CA ARG A 75 -7.82 13.24 -4.24
C ARG A 75 -8.04 11.86 -3.61
N PRO A 76 -9.30 11.50 -3.26
CA PRO A 76 -9.59 10.14 -2.85
C PRO A 76 -9.19 9.21 -4.00
N PRO A 77 -8.52 8.08 -3.74
CA PRO A 77 -8.21 7.14 -4.79
C PRO A 77 -9.52 6.69 -5.44
N VAL A 78 -9.63 6.84 -6.76
CA VAL A 78 -10.59 6.04 -7.52
C VAL A 78 -10.24 4.59 -7.18
N ALA A 79 -11.22 3.84 -6.67
CA ALA A 79 -11.02 2.45 -6.30
C ALA A 79 -10.80 1.63 -7.59
N VAL A 80 -9.58 1.68 -8.11
CA VAL A 80 -9.16 0.79 -9.20
C VAL A 80 -9.16 -0.62 -8.60
N PRO A 81 -9.92 -1.56 -9.18
CA PRO A 81 -10.01 -2.90 -8.62
C PRO A 81 -8.63 -3.58 -8.71
N LEU A 82 -7.94 -3.67 -7.58
CA LEU A 82 -6.71 -4.44 -7.48
C LEU A 82 -7.01 -5.95 -7.50
N LEU A 83 -6.12 -6.68 -8.18
CA LEU A 83 -6.06 -8.13 -8.13
C LEU A 83 -5.82 -8.60 -6.69
N ALA A 84 -6.36 -9.76 -6.31
CA ALA A 84 -6.39 -10.21 -4.91
C ALA A 84 -5.01 -10.20 -4.20
N PRO A 85 -3.91 -10.71 -4.79
CA PRO A 85 -2.58 -10.63 -4.16
C PRO A 85 -2.10 -9.18 -3.96
N ALA A 86 -2.35 -8.31 -4.95
CA ALA A 86 -1.98 -6.89 -4.86
C ALA A 86 -2.80 -6.15 -3.80
N ARG A 87 -4.07 -6.54 -3.59
CA ARG A 87 -4.93 -6.00 -2.53
C ARG A 87 -4.40 -6.31 -1.14
N ALA A 88 -3.94 -7.54 -0.90
CA ALA A 88 -3.34 -7.92 0.38
C ALA A 88 -2.10 -7.08 0.68
N TYR A 89 -1.22 -6.89 -0.30
CA TYR A 89 -0.07 -5.99 -0.16
C TYR A 89 -0.50 -4.53 0.08
N ALA A 90 -1.51 -4.02 -0.65
CA ALA A 90 -2.03 -2.67 -0.47
C ALA A 90 -2.56 -2.41 0.95
N VAL A 91 -3.27 -3.38 1.53
CA VAL A 91 -3.77 -3.30 2.92
C VAL A 91 -2.60 -3.20 3.90
N GLN A 92 -1.60 -4.07 3.77
CA GLN A 92 -0.43 -4.04 4.66
C GLN A 92 0.40 -2.77 4.48
N ALA A 93 0.52 -2.26 3.26
CA ALA A 93 1.17 -0.99 3.00
C ALA A 93 0.42 0.19 3.64
N ALA A 94 -0.91 0.20 3.61
CA ALA A 94 -1.70 1.24 4.27
C ALA A 94 -1.59 1.17 5.81
N GLU A 95 -1.59 -0.04 6.37
CA GLU A 95 -1.40 -0.27 7.81
C GLU A 95 -0.01 0.16 8.29
N MET A 96 1.03 -0.15 7.52
CA MET A 96 2.39 0.30 7.80
C MET A 96 2.50 1.82 7.66
N ASP A 97 1.95 2.44 6.60
CA ASP A 97 1.97 3.91 6.46
C ASP A 97 1.33 4.61 7.67
N SER A 98 0.20 4.07 8.12
CA SER A 98 -0.52 4.59 9.29
C SER A 98 0.29 4.43 10.57
N LEU A 99 1.01 3.30 10.75
CA LEU A 99 1.92 3.12 11.88
C LEU A 99 3.07 4.13 11.83
N LEU A 100 3.72 4.28 10.67
CA LEU A 100 4.86 5.18 10.48
C LEU A 100 4.49 6.66 10.67
N ASP A 101 3.25 7.05 10.35
CA ASP A 101 2.74 8.42 10.54
C ASP A 101 2.72 8.84 12.02
N THR A 102 2.56 7.87 12.93
CA THR A 102 2.53 8.12 14.38
C THR A 102 3.92 8.25 15.02
N LEU A 103 4.99 7.95 14.29
CA LEU A 103 6.33 7.84 14.87
C LEU A 103 7.02 9.20 14.99
N THR A 104 7.45 9.50 16.21
CA THR A 104 8.36 10.60 16.51
C THR A 104 9.79 10.30 16.03
N GLY A 105 10.61 11.35 15.87
CA GLY A 105 12.01 11.20 15.47
C GLY A 105 12.82 10.28 16.40
N ALA A 106 12.55 10.29 17.71
CA ALA A 106 13.20 9.38 18.67
C ALA A 106 12.80 7.91 18.46
N GLN A 107 11.54 7.65 18.10
CA GLN A 107 11.04 6.30 17.82
C GLN A 107 11.63 5.71 16.52
N TRP A 108 11.92 6.54 15.52
CA TRP A 108 12.65 6.13 14.31
C TRP A 108 14.06 5.59 14.62
N SER A 109 14.70 6.09 15.68
CA SER A 109 16.02 5.65 16.12
C SER A 109 15.98 4.50 17.13
N ARG A 110 14.80 4.00 17.54
CA ARG A 110 14.72 2.90 18.50
C ARG A 110 15.25 1.60 17.89
N PRO A 111 15.94 0.76 18.67
CA PRO A 111 16.39 -0.55 18.21
C PRO A 111 15.25 -1.42 17.72
N ALA A 112 15.39 -1.99 16.52
CA ALA A 112 14.42 -2.91 15.93
C ALA A 112 15.11 -4.21 15.50
N ALA A 113 14.81 -5.29 16.22
CA ALA A 113 15.32 -6.65 15.98
C ALA A 113 16.79 -6.65 15.50
N LYS A 114 17.05 -7.24 14.33
CA LYS A 114 18.39 -7.36 13.72
C LYS A 114 18.78 -6.22 12.78
N TYR A 115 17.92 -5.22 12.59
CA TYR A 115 18.18 -4.11 11.65
C TYR A 115 18.90 -2.95 12.30
N GLY A 116 19.06 -2.96 13.62
CA GLY A 116 19.71 -1.88 14.38
C GLY A 116 18.76 -0.74 14.75
N SER A 117 17.84 -0.32 13.86
CA SER A 117 16.83 0.71 14.15
C SER A 117 15.54 0.53 13.35
N VAL A 118 14.46 1.19 13.78
CA VAL A 118 13.21 1.27 12.99
C VAL A 118 13.46 1.87 11.60
N ARG A 119 14.32 2.90 11.50
CA ARG A 119 14.69 3.52 10.23
C ARG A 119 15.29 2.52 9.24
N THR A 120 16.33 1.83 9.67
CA THR A 120 17.06 0.87 8.83
C THR A 120 16.21 -0.36 8.49
N LEU A 121 15.26 -0.74 9.36
CA LEU A 121 14.25 -1.76 9.06
C LEU A 121 13.32 -1.32 7.91
N VAL A 122 12.85 -0.06 7.93
CA VAL A 122 11.98 0.48 6.86
C VAL A 122 12.74 0.62 5.54
N GLU A 123 14.01 1.03 5.60
CA GLU A 123 14.90 1.10 4.45
C GLU A 123 15.10 -0.28 3.82
N HIS A 124 15.43 -1.30 4.63
CA HIS A 124 15.51 -2.70 4.20
C HIS A 124 14.21 -3.18 3.54
N LEU A 125 13.06 -2.91 4.17
CA LEU A 125 11.77 -3.31 3.63
C LEU A 125 11.52 -2.69 2.24
N ALA A 126 11.91 -1.43 2.04
CA ALA A 126 11.80 -0.78 0.73
C ALA A 126 12.77 -1.34 -0.31
N GLU A 127 13.97 -1.78 0.10
CA GLU A 127 14.91 -2.45 -0.82
C GLU A 127 14.30 -3.75 -1.37
N ASN A 128 13.54 -4.48 -0.54
CA ASN A 128 12.86 -5.71 -0.97
C ASN A 128 11.68 -5.47 -1.94
N ASP A 129 11.27 -4.22 -2.20
CA ASP A 129 10.33 -3.88 -3.28
C ASP A 129 11.00 -3.86 -4.67
N ALA A 130 12.33 -3.73 -4.75
CA ALA A 130 13.06 -3.58 -6.01
C ALA A 130 12.91 -4.77 -6.99
N PRO A 131 12.90 -6.04 -6.55
CA PRO A 131 12.61 -7.17 -7.43
C PRO A 131 11.24 -7.08 -8.12
N VAL A 132 10.21 -6.67 -7.38
CA VAL A 132 8.84 -6.49 -7.90
C VAL A 132 8.80 -5.31 -8.84
N ALA A 133 9.42 -4.18 -8.49
CA ALA A 133 9.53 -3.01 -9.36
C ALA A 133 10.17 -3.37 -10.71
N THR A 134 11.29 -4.09 -10.66
CA THR A 134 12.02 -4.56 -11.85
C THR A 134 11.15 -5.46 -12.73
N ALA A 135 10.45 -6.43 -12.12
CA ALA A 135 9.55 -7.32 -12.86
C ALA A 135 8.36 -6.59 -13.47
N LEU A 136 7.91 -5.48 -12.88
CA LEU A 136 6.85 -4.63 -13.43
C LEU A 136 7.35 -3.62 -14.47
N GLY A 137 8.66 -3.38 -14.56
CA GLY A 137 9.22 -2.25 -15.31
C GLY A 137 8.92 -0.90 -14.65
N ALA A 138 8.62 -0.90 -13.35
CA ALA A 138 8.37 0.30 -12.56
C ALA A 138 9.69 0.87 -12.02
N PRO A 139 9.80 2.20 -11.84
CA PRO A 139 10.99 2.79 -11.24
C PRO A 139 11.10 2.38 -9.76
N THR A 140 12.34 2.12 -9.32
CA THR A 140 12.64 2.00 -7.89
C THR A 140 12.72 3.38 -7.27
N VAL A 141 12.10 3.55 -6.11
CA VAL A 141 12.10 4.81 -5.37
C VAL A 141 12.96 4.62 -4.12
N PRO A 142 14.02 5.42 -3.92
CA PRO A 142 14.75 5.43 -2.65
C PRO A 142 13.79 5.75 -1.50
N ALA A 143 13.95 5.09 -0.36
CA ALA A 143 13.01 5.20 0.75
C ALA A 143 13.57 5.87 2.02
N PRO A 144 14.06 7.13 1.97
CA PRO A 144 14.45 7.82 3.18
C PRO A 144 13.20 8.12 4.03
N GLY A 145 13.06 7.39 5.15
CA GLY A 145 11.94 7.53 6.08
C GLY A 145 10.57 7.26 5.45
N ARG A 146 9.51 7.70 6.14
CA ARG A 146 8.12 7.41 5.75
C ARG A 146 7.76 7.87 4.34
N ALA A 147 8.09 9.11 3.97
CA ALA A 147 7.64 9.69 2.70
C ALA A 147 8.20 8.93 1.50
N GLY A 148 9.49 8.55 1.55
CA GLY A 148 10.13 7.74 0.53
C GLY A 148 9.55 6.32 0.46
N TRP A 149 9.39 5.66 1.62
CA TRP A 149 8.77 4.34 1.70
C TRP A 149 7.34 4.34 1.10
N ARG A 150 6.51 5.31 1.48
CA ARG A 150 5.14 5.47 0.94
C ARG A 150 5.15 5.72 -0.57
N ALA A 151 6.08 6.52 -1.08
CA ALA A 151 6.20 6.79 -2.51
C ALA A 151 6.58 5.52 -3.30
N GLY A 152 7.47 4.68 -2.77
CA GLY A 152 7.81 3.37 -3.35
C GLY A 152 6.61 2.44 -3.43
N ALA A 153 5.93 2.20 -2.30
CA ALA A 153 4.74 1.35 -2.25
C ALA A 153 3.63 1.86 -3.18
N THR A 154 3.41 3.18 -3.22
CA THR A 154 2.43 3.81 -4.12
C THR A 154 2.79 3.60 -5.60
N THR A 155 4.08 3.67 -5.94
CA THR A 155 4.55 3.46 -7.31
C THR A 155 4.28 2.03 -7.78
N LEU A 156 4.57 1.02 -6.93
CA LEU A 156 4.24 -0.38 -7.21
C LEU A 156 2.74 -0.60 -7.37
N LEU A 157 1.94 -0.09 -6.43
CA LEU A 157 0.48 -0.27 -6.45
C LEU A 157 -0.16 0.37 -7.68
N ARG A 158 0.36 1.53 -8.14
CA ARG A 158 -0.10 2.15 -9.41
C ARG A 158 0.28 1.32 -10.64
N ALA A 159 1.48 0.75 -10.67
CA ALA A 159 1.88 -0.15 -11.75
C ALA A 159 0.99 -1.40 -11.81
N LEU A 160 0.68 -1.98 -10.64
CA LEU A 160 -0.21 -3.14 -10.52
C LEU A 160 -1.67 -2.80 -10.87
N ALA A 161 -2.15 -1.61 -10.50
CA ALA A 161 -3.50 -1.16 -10.82
C ALA A 161 -3.74 -0.94 -12.32
N SER A 162 -2.68 -0.62 -13.06
CA SER A 162 -2.71 -0.45 -14.52
C SER A 162 -2.46 -1.75 -15.30
N ALA A 163 -2.10 -2.84 -14.62
CA ALA A 163 -1.77 -4.11 -15.25
C ALA A 163 -2.98 -5.04 -15.36
N ASP A 164 -2.99 -5.89 -16.38
CA ASP A 164 -3.99 -6.95 -16.52
C ASP A 164 -3.63 -8.21 -15.69
N GLN A 165 -4.52 -9.21 -15.68
CA GLN A 165 -4.35 -10.44 -14.90
C GLN A 165 -3.07 -11.24 -15.23
N THR A 166 -2.54 -11.12 -16.45
CA THR A 166 -1.33 -11.85 -16.88
C THR A 166 -0.10 -11.42 -16.09
N VAL A 167 -0.13 -10.22 -15.48
CA VAL A 167 0.94 -9.73 -14.59
C VAL A 167 1.22 -10.70 -13.45
N LEU A 168 0.20 -11.43 -12.96
CA LEU A 168 0.33 -12.35 -11.83
C LEU A 168 1.19 -13.59 -12.15
N GLU A 169 1.32 -13.93 -13.44
CA GLU A 169 2.13 -15.05 -13.93
C GLU A 169 3.57 -14.64 -14.23
N ARG A 170 3.85 -13.33 -14.33
CA ARG A 170 5.19 -12.85 -14.69
C ARG A 170 6.20 -13.31 -13.64
N PRO A 171 7.36 -13.85 -14.05
CA PRO A 171 8.42 -14.20 -13.13
C PRO A 171 8.93 -12.96 -12.37
N ALA A 172 8.99 -13.06 -11.05
CA ALA A 172 9.58 -12.07 -10.16
C ALA A 172 10.53 -12.77 -9.20
N ARG A 173 11.67 -12.14 -8.87
CA ARG A 173 12.54 -12.68 -7.81
C ARG A 173 11.86 -12.46 -6.47
N LEU A 174 11.93 -13.47 -5.62
CA LEU A 174 11.57 -13.34 -4.21
C LEU A 174 12.70 -12.64 -3.47
N ALA A 175 12.35 -11.84 -2.47
CA ALA A 175 13.31 -11.25 -1.55
C ALA A 175 13.85 -12.33 -0.58
N GLY A 176 15.07 -12.11 -0.07
CA GLY A 176 15.74 -13.02 0.85
C GLY A 176 17.11 -13.49 0.37
N PRO A 177 17.83 -14.24 1.21
CA PRO A 177 19.25 -14.58 0.99
C PRO A 177 19.45 -15.65 -0.08
N VAL A 178 18.43 -16.48 -0.34
CA VAL A 178 18.49 -17.54 -1.35
C VAL A 178 17.80 -17.03 -2.61
N PRO A 179 18.50 -16.96 -3.76
CA PRO A 179 17.89 -16.56 -5.02
C PRO A 179 16.77 -17.52 -5.40
N ALA A 180 15.54 -17.01 -5.42
CA ALA A 180 14.36 -17.74 -5.87
C ALA A 180 13.54 -16.87 -6.83
N THR A 181 12.95 -17.49 -7.84
CA THR A 181 12.02 -16.84 -8.76
C THR A 181 10.69 -17.55 -8.68
N ALA A 182 9.61 -16.77 -8.59
CA ALA A 182 8.25 -17.27 -8.51
C ALA A 182 7.31 -16.39 -9.37
N PRO A 183 6.07 -16.83 -9.64
CA PRO A 183 5.07 -15.97 -10.24
C PRO A 183 4.83 -14.71 -9.39
N MET A 184 4.55 -13.57 -10.03
CA MET A 184 4.28 -12.29 -9.36
C MET A 184 3.24 -12.40 -8.24
N ARG A 185 2.22 -13.26 -8.36
CA ARG A 185 1.27 -13.51 -7.25
C ARG A 185 1.95 -13.93 -5.95
N ASP A 186 3.00 -14.75 -6.03
CA ASP A 186 3.72 -15.27 -4.86
C ASP A 186 4.66 -14.21 -4.32
N ALA A 187 5.31 -13.43 -5.21
CA ALA A 187 6.06 -12.25 -4.80
C ALA A 187 5.18 -11.23 -4.07
N LEU A 188 3.95 -10.96 -4.54
CA LEU A 188 3.02 -10.05 -3.85
C LEU A 188 2.55 -10.59 -2.49
N VAL A 189 2.35 -11.90 -2.37
CA VAL A 189 2.08 -12.54 -1.07
C VAL A 189 3.28 -12.37 -0.14
N GLN A 190 4.51 -12.53 -0.63
CA GLN A 190 5.73 -12.29 0.13
C GLN A 190 5.83 -10.83 0.59
N ARG A 191 5.57 -9.85 -0.30
CA ARG A 191 5.56 -8.42 0.07
C ARG A 191 4.54 -8.11 1.17
N ALA A 192 3.33 -8.66 1.07
CA ALA A 192 2.32 -8.52 2.12
C ALA A 192 2.77 -9.15 3.45
N PHE A 193 3.41 -10.32 3.39
CA PHE A 193 3.93 -11.03 4.55
C PHE A 193 5.05 -10.27 5.26
N GLU A 194 6.03 -9.77 4.51
CA GLU A 194 7.14 -8.96 5.04
C GLU A 194 6.62 -7.65 5.64
N THR A 195 5.74 -6.95 4.93
CA THR A 195 5.20 -5.67 5.41
C THR A 195 4.44 -5.84 6.72
N TRP A 196 3.64 -6.91 6.85
CA TRP A 196 2.99 -7.25 8.11
C TRP A 196 4.00 -7.58 9.21
N THR A 197 4.95 -8.48 8.93
CA THR A 197 5.97 -8.93 9.89
C THR A 197 6.75 -7.74 10.45
N HIS A 198 7.22 -6.84 9.59
CA HIS A 198 8.01 -5.69 10.00
C HIS A 198 7.18 -4.59 10.66
N ALA A 199 5.90 -4.44 10.30
CA ALA A 199 5.01 -3.58 11.07
C ALA A 199 4.86 -4.10 12.50
N ASP A 200 4.78 -5.42 12.70
CA ASP A 200 4.76 -6.03 14.02
C ASP A 200 6.11 -5.95 14.73
N ASP A 201 7.25 -6.07 14.04
CA ASP A 201 8.58 -5.83 14.62
C ASP A 201 8.71 -4.39 15.17
N ILE A 202 8.20 -3.40 14.43
CA ILE A 202 8.12 -2.00 14.90
C ILE A 202 7.21 -1.91 16.11
N ARG A 203 6.02 -2.52 16.08
CA ARG A 203 5.10 -2.51 17.23
C ARG A 203 5.77 -3.10 18.48
N VAL A 204 6.47 -4.23 18.36
CA VAL A 204 7.23 -4.84 19.45
C VAL A 204 8.32 -3.91 19.97
N ALA A 205 9.11 -3.28 19.08
CA ALA A 205 10.15 -2.31 19.46
C ALA A 205 9.60 -1.09 20.22
N LEU A 206 8.33 -0.76 20.00
CA LEU A 206 7.60 0.34 20.63
C LEU A 206 6.68 -0.09 21.78
N HIS A 207 6.66 -1.39 22.14
CA HIS A 207 5.75 -1.97 23.12
C HIS A 207 4.26 -1.76 22.81
N LEU A 208 3.91 -1.81 21.52
CA LEU A 208 2.55 -1.76 21.01
C LEU A 208 2.02 -3.19 20.75
N PRO A 209 0.69 -3.41 20.82
CA PRO A 209 0.11 -4.70 20.51
C PRO A 209 0.25 -5.05 19.02
N VAL A 210 0.71 -6.27 18.72
CA VAL A 210 0.77 -6.83 17.36
C VAL A 210 -0.62 -7.03 16.75
N ARG A 211 -0.70 -7.05 15.42
CA ARG A 211 -1.99 -7.22 14.69
C ARG A 211 -2.03 -8.55 13.94
N VAL A 212 -3.23 -9.11 13.82
CA VAL A 212 -3.48 -10.33 13.03
C VAL A 212 -4.15 -9.93 11.71
N PRO A 213 -3.54 -10.25 10.55
CA PRO A 213 -4.16 -10.05 9.25
C PRO A 213 -5.46 -10.84 9.06
N PRO A 214 -6.28 -10.48 8.06
CA PRO A 214 -7.46 -11.24 7.69
C PRO A 214 -7.14 -12.73 7.36
N PRO A 215 -8.07 -13.66 7.65
CA PRO A 215 -7.86 -15.11 7.43
C PRO A 215 -7.38 -15.50 6.04
N GLU A 216 -7.86 -14.81 4.99
CA GLU A 216 -7.48 -15.05 3.61
C GLU A 216 -6.01 -14.73 3.35
N GLN A 217 -5.47 -13.66 3.96
CA GLN A 217 -4.06 -13.32 3.84
C GLN A 217 -3.21 -14.36 4.57
N ILE A 218 -3.60 -14.78 5.78
CA ILE A 218 -2.89 -15.84 6.51
C ILE A 218 -2.84 -17.13 5.68
N ARG A 219 -3.97 -17.54 5.09
CA ARG A 219 -4.02 -18.72 4.20
C ARG A 219 -3.09 -18.58 3.00
N SER A 220 -3.00 -17.39 2.38
CA SER A 220 -2.07 -17.12 1.29
C SER A 220 -0.60 -17.26 1.73
N VAL A 221 -0.25 -16.74 2.91
CA VAL A 221 1.12 -16.84 3.47
C VAL A 221 1.48 -18.30 3.78
N VAL A 222 0.58 -19.06 4.41
CA VAL A 222 0.78 -20.50 4.64
C VAL A 222 0.98 -21.23 3.32
N GLY A 223 0.13 -20.96 2.32
CA GLY A 223 0.24 -21.56 0.99
C GLY A 223 1.58 -21.26 0.32
N LEU A 224 2.09 -20.03 0.43
CA LEU A 224 3.42 -19.65 -0.06
C LEU A 224 4.50 -20.47 0.65
N GLY A 225 4.49 -20.50 1.99
CA GLY A 225 5.48 -21.26 2.77
C GLY A 225 5.51 -22.74 2.41
N VAL A 226 4.34 -23.38 2.29
CA VAL A 226 4.22 -24.78 1.87
C VAL A 226 4.83 -25.04 0.49
N ARG A 227 4.71 -24.10 -0.46
CA ARG A 227 5.35 -24.21 -1.79
C ARG A 227 6.87 -24.04 -1.74
N LEU A 228 7.39 -23.26 -0.80
CA LEU A 228 8.83 -22.99 -0.69
C LEU A 228 9.59 -24.04 0.14
N LEU A 229 8.91 -24.73 1.07
CA LEU A 229 9.51 -25.74 1.94
C LEU A 229 10.32 -26.83 1.21
N PRO A 230 9.87 -27.43 0.10
CA PRO A 230 10.64 -28.43 -0.63
C PRO A 230 12.03 -27.94 -1.06
N THR A 231 12.11 -26.69 -1.56
CA THR A 231 13.37 -26.06 -1.98
C THR A 231 14.30 -25.83 -0.82
N VAL A 232 13.78 -25.34 0.31
CA VAL A 232 14.58 -25.09 1.52
C VAL A 232 15.11 -26.39 2.12
N LEU A 233 14.27 -27.42 2.21
CA LEU A 233 14.68 -28.76 2.70
C LEU A 233 15.75 -29.40 1.81
N TYR A 234 15.61 -29.24 0.49
CA TYR A 234 16.62 -29.71 -0.45
C TYR A 234 17.95 -28.98 -0.25
N ALA A 235 17.93 -27.65 -0.17
CA ALA A 235 19.13 -26.83 0.05
C ALA A 235 19.81 -27.12 1.41
N ALA A 236 19.03 -27.44 2.45
CA ALA A 236 19.53 -27.81 3.77
C ALA A 236 20.02 -29.28 3.85
N GLY A 237 19.81 -30.10 2.82
CA GLY A 237 20.17 -31.52 2.84
C GLY A 237 19.27 -32.38 3.74
N THR A 238 18.11 -31.87 4.17
CA THR A 238 17.17 -32.55 5.08
C THR A 238 15.90 -33.06 4.38
N HIS A 239 15.89 -33.07 3.04
CA HIS A 239 14.81 -33.63 2.23
C HIS A 239 14.61 -35.14 2.51
N ARG A 240 13.35 -35.60 2.44
CA ARG A 240 12.92 -36.97 2.76
C ARG A 240 12.04 -37.52 1.61
N PRO A 241 12.62 -37.96 0.49
CA PRO A 241 11.86 -38.49 -0.65
C PRO A 241 10.89 -39.60 -0.25
N GLY A 242 9.72 -39.63 -0.90
CA GLY A 242 8.68 -40.65 -0.66
C GLY A 242 7.90 -40.52 0.66
N ARG A 243 8.20 -39.53 1.49
CA ARG A 243 7.43 -39.18 2.70
C ARG A 243 6.53 -37.97 2.42
N ALA A 244 5.50 -37.81 3.23
CA ALA A 244 4.73 -36.57 3.31
C ALA A 244 4.38 -36.26 4.76
N ALA A 245 4.14 -34.98 5.05
CA ALA A 245 3.57 -34.54 6.31
C ALA A 245 2.29 -33.75 6.08
N ARG A 246 1.32 -33.90 6.97
CA ARG A 246 0.13 -33.05 7.00
C ARG A 246 0.36 -31.91 7.98
N LEU A 247 0.11 -30.69 7.53
CA LEU A 247 0.02 -29.51 8.39
C LEU A 247 -1.46 -29.15 8.55
N ALA A 248 -2.02 -29.36 9.73
CA ALA A 248 -3.41 -29.09 10.04
C ALA A 248 -3.50 -27.86 10.97
N LEU A 249 -3.91 -26.73 10.42
CA LEU A 249 -3.88 -25.45 11.11
C LEU A 249 -5.25 -25.02 11.61
N SER A 250 -5.24 -24.37 12.76
CA SER A 250 -6.40 -23.78 13.44
C SER A 250 -6.35 -22.24 13.35
N GLY A 251 -7.42 -21.60 13.85
CA GLY A 251 -7.54 -20.13 13.91
C GLY A 251 -7.77 -19.42 12.57
N PRO A 252 -7.42 -18.12 12.50
CA PRO A 252 -7.47 -17.34 11.26
C PRO A 252 -6.60 -17.98 10.17
N GLY A 253 -7.19 -18.32 9.03
CA GLY A 253 -6.47 -19.01 7.96
C GLY A 253 -6.30 -20.50 8.20
N ASN A 254 -7.17 -21.13 9.00
CA ASN A 254 -7.23 -22.58 9.19
C ASN A 254 -7.27 -23.37 7.88
N GLY A 255 -6.97 -24.67 7.97
CA GLY A 255 -7.03 -25.60 6.85
C GLY A 255 -6.06 -26.76 7.02
N GLU A 256 -5.96 -27.58 5.99
CA GLU A 256 -4.97 -28.65 5.92
C GLU A 256 -4.13 -28.53 4.65
N TRP A 257 -2.82 -28.75 4.80
CA TRP A 257 -1.86 -28.77 3.71
C TRP A 257 -1.08 -30.06 3.76
N LEU A 258 -0.83 -30.61 2.57
CA LEU A 258 0.12 -31.70 2.40
C LEU A 258 1.48 -31.09 2.04
N VAL A 259 2.49 -31.37 2.85
CA VAL A 259 3.86 -30.93 2.63
C VAL A 259 4.70 -32.10 2.17
N THR A 260 5.45 -31.87 1.09
CA THR A 260 6.25 -32.87 0.41
C THR A 260 7.71 -32.49 0.64
N PRO A 261 8.44 -33.17 1.55
CA PRO A 261 9.82 -32.81 1.88
C PRO A 261 10.80 -33.22 0.78
N ALA A 262 10.46 -33.05 -0.50
CA ALA A 262 11.25 -33.42 -1.66
C ALA A 262 10.80 -32.59 -2.88
N LEU A 263 11.71 -32.39 -3.84
CA LEU A 263 11.41 -31.64 -5.08
C LEU A 263 10.60 -32.49 -6.07
N GLU A 264 10.75 -33.81 -5.98
CA GLU A 264 10.01 -34.76 -6.79
C GLU A 264 8.53 -34.78 -6.37
N PRO A 265 7.60 -34.84 -7.34
CA PRO A 265 6.19 -35.02 -7.04
C PRO A 265 5.95 -36.26 -6.18
N LEU A 266 4.95 -36.22 -5.30
CA LEU A 266 4.50 -37.43 -4.62
C LEU A 266 4.11 -38.49 -5.66
N GLY A 267 4.83 -39.62 -5.65
CA GLY A 267 4.32 -40.84 -6.26
C GLY A 267 3.07 -41.33 -5.52
N GLY A 268 2.22 -42.12 -6.19
CA GLY A 268 0.98 -42.67 -5.61
C GLY A 268 1.16 -43.60 -4.40
N THR A 269 2.39 -43.81 -3.93
CA THR A 269 2.76 -44.65 -2.78
C THR A 269 3.23 -43.85 -1.56
N ALA A 270 3.21 -42.52 -1.62
CA ALA A 270 3.72 -41.69 -0.53
C ALA A 270 2.87 -41.82 0.74
N VAL A 271 3.55 -42.01 1.87
CA VAL A 271 2.92 -42.21 3.18
C VAL A 271 2.93 -40.89 3.94
N VAL A 272 1.75 -40.45 4.41
CA VAL A 272 1.64 -39.37 5.39
C VAL A 272 2.24 -39.87 6.71
N ALA A 273 3.47 -39.48 6.94
CA ALA A 273 4.29 -39.98 8.03
C ALA A 273 4.16 -39.17 9.32
N ALA A 274 3.76 -37.91 9.21
CA ALA A 274 3.56 -37.02 10.35
C ALA A 274 2.34 -36.13 10.13
N THR A 275 1.63 -35.79 11.19
CA THR A 275 0.61 -34.73 11.22
C THR A 275 0.99 -33.71 12.29
N ILE A 276 1.23 -32.47 11.87
CA ILE A 276 1.55 -31.34 12.73
C ILE A 276 0.28 -30.49 12.88
N ARG A 277 -0.14 -30.22 14.11
CA ARG A 277 -1.25 -29.28 14.39
C ARG A 277 -0.75 -28.08 15.17
N ALA A 278 -1.08 -26.89 14.69
CA ALA A 278 -0.69 -25.61 15.26
C ALA A 278 -1.69 -24.51 14.89
N GLU A 279 -1.53 -23.33 15.48
CA GLU A 279 -2.24 -22.11 15.08
C GLU A 279 -1.61 -21.51 13.82
N ALA A 280 -2.42 -21.14 12.82
CA ALA A 280 -1.89 -20.70 11.53
C ALA A 280 -1.04 -19.42 11.63
N VAL A 281 -1.46 -18.48 12.48
CA VAL A 281 -0.74 -17.23 12.72
C VAL A 281 0.64 -17.50 13.35
N ASP A 282 0.73 -18.47 14.26
CA ASP A 282 2.01 -18.83 14.88
C ASP A 282 2.93 -19.56 13.91
N VAL A 283 2.38 -20.35 12.97
CA VAL A 283 3.17 -20.90 11.85
C VAL A 283 3.68 -19.78 10.95
N CYS A 284 2.90 -18.74 10.66
CA CYS A 284 3.39 -17.56 9.93
C CYS A 284 4.51 -16.82 10.68
N ARG A 285 4.38 -16.66 11.99
CA ARG A 285 5.45 -16.05 12.81
C ARG A 285 6.69 -16.94 12.92
N LEU A 286 6.52 -18.26 12.96
CA LEU A 286 7.63 -19.22 12.81
C LEU A 286 8.32 -19.01 11.47
N MET A 287 7.56 -18.96 10.36
CA MET A 287 8.13 -18.74 9.03
C MET A 287 8.85 -17.39 8.92
N ALA A 288 8.40 -16.38 9.66
CA ALA A 288 9.08 -15.10 9.77
C ALA A 288 10.34 -15.13 10.66
N GLY A 289 10.68 -16.26 11.29
CA GLY A 289 11.78 -16.36 12.26
C GLY A 289 11.50 -15.61 13.58
N ARG A 290 10.23 -15.32 13.91
CA ARG A 290 9.83 -14.63 15.15
C ARG A 290 9.38 -15.59 16.25
N ILE A 291 9.26 -16.88 15.95
CA ILE A 291 9.07 -17.97 16.91
C ILE A 291 10.17 -18.99 16.70
N ASP A 292 10.87 -19.36 17.77
CA ASP A 292 11.82 -20.48 17.75
C ASP A 292 11.06 -21.78 17.44
N PRO A 293 11.50 -22.60 16.46
CA PRO A 293 10.88 -23.89 16.19
C PRO A 293 10.61 -24.71 17.45
N ALA A 294 11.53 -24.80 18.41
CA ALA A 294 11.35 -25.58 19.63
C ALA A 294 10.23 -25.04 20.55
N ARG A 295 9.85 -23.77 20.39
CA ARG A 295 8.85 -23.08 21.21
C ARG A 295 7.48 -22.94 20.56
N LEU A 296 7.32 -23.32 19.29
CA LEU A 296 6.04 -23.27 18.61
C LEU A 296 5.00 -24.15 19.34
N PRO A 297 3.88 -23.60 19.84
CA PRO A 297 2.79 -24.39 20.40
C PRO A 297 2.20 -25.32 19.34
N ARG A 298 2.33 -26.64 19.53
CA ARG A 298 1.91 -27.64 18.55
C ARG A 298 1.66 -29.01 19.16
N SER A 299 0.94 -29.85 18.40
CA SER A 299 0.93 -31.30 18.58
C SER A 299 1.48 -31.99 17.34
N VAL A 300 2.10 -33.16 17.53
CA VAL A 300 2.65 -33.97 16.44
C VAL A 300 2.24 -35.42 16.64
N ASP A 301 1.56 -35.98 15.64
CA ASP A 301 1.31 -37.42 15.51
C ASP A 301 2.24 -38.00 14.45
N GLY A 302 2.81 -39.18 14.70
CA GLY A 302 3.71 -39.87 13.77
C GLY A 302 5.18 -39.48 13.91
N ASP A 303 5.89 -39.32 12.79
CA ASP A 303 7.33 -39.09 12.73
C ASP A 303 7.71 -37.69 13.25
N ARG A 304 8.28 -37.64 14.46
CA ARG A 304 8.71 -36.40 15.11
C ARG A 304 9.93 -35.78 14.44
N GLY A 305 10.86 -36.59 13.94
CA GLY A 305 12.06 -36.09 13.27
C GLY A 305 11.71 -35.37 11.97
N LEU A 306 10.79 -35.93 11.18
CA LEU A 306 10.24 -35.26 10.00
C LEU A 306 9.55 -33.93 10.38
N ALA A 307 8.78 -33.92 11.47
CA ALA A 307 8.11 -32.69 11.91
C ALA A 307 9.12 -31.62 12.36
N GLU A 308 10.19 -32.01 13.06
CA GLU A 308 11.26 -31.11 13.48
C GLU A 308 12.05 -30.54 12.29
N ASP A 309 12.44 -31.39 11.33
CA ASP A 309 13.11 -30.98 10.09
C ASP A 309 12.25 -29.95 9.32
N LEU A 310 10.95 -30.20 9.21
CA LEU A 310 10.00 -29.31 8.54
C LEU A 310 9.86 -27.95 9.22
N LEU A 311 9.75 -27.93 10.55
CA LEU A 311 9.56 -26.69 11.31
C LEU A 311 10.87 -25.90 11.41
N ALA A 312 12.01 -26.57 11.43
CA ALA A 312 13.32 -25.93 11.30
C ALA A 312 13.48 -25.28 9.93
N ALA A 313 13.16 -26.00 8.84
CA ALA A 313 13.18 -25.43 7.49
C ALA A 313 12.16 -24.29 7.32
N ALA A 314 10.97 -24.41 7.90
CA ALA A 314 9.98 -23.34 7.86
C ALA A 314 10.52 -22.04 8.48
N ALA A 315 11.27 -22.13 9.58
CA ALA A 315 11.80 -20.96 10.26
C ALA A 315 12.88 -20.19 9.49
N THR A 316 13.40 -20.76 8.40
CA THR A 316 14.37 -20.09 7.53
C THR A 316 13.71 -19.45 6.30
N LEU A 317 12.38 -19.49 6.19
CA LEU A 317 11.63 -18.85 5.10
C LEU A 317 11.51 -17.33 5.25
N GLY A 318 11.96 -16.79 6.38
CA GLY A 318 12.00 -15.35 6.63
C GLY A 318 12.75 -14.63 5.51
N CYS A 319 12.28 -13.46 5.13
CA CYS A 319 12.78 -12.74 3.95
C CYS A 319 13.96 -11.83 4.28
N ASP A 320 14.70 -12.21 5.32
CA ASP A 320 15.75 -11.41 5.94
C ASP A 320 17.15 -11.99 5.74
#